data_AF-A0A969RCT0-F1
#
_entry.id   AF-A0A969RCT0-F1
#
_cell.length_a   1.000
_cell.length_b   1.000
_cell.length_c   1.000
_cell.angle_alpha   90.00
_cell.angle_beta   90.00
_cell.angle_gamma   90.00
#
_symmetry.space_group_name_H-M   'P 1'
#
loop_
_entity.id
_entity.type
_entity.pdbx_description
1 polymer ?
#
loop_
_entity_poly.entity_id
_entity_poly.type
_entity_poly.pdbx_seq_one_letter_code
_entity_poly.pdbx_strand_id
1 'polypeptide(L)'
;MVFAEELADRWRLQLQSDLPKHGRAVHESIIQWLLGKDQTRFEGLLSTQLDIAKQAMDYRYRILQQRYLEAGPERAYKGLIQRLSSLFLIRNKIRTWIALSRDRQRSVIDVLQEVIQELLQNDKYMQQQIAWIAQCTTDPRLRNALVLATTEEYCLRPIRNQPLLVYRFVNYLRRSQRGGMTQVPAADFIRLVSEEIAPDDSEGSVSLLDGQAIAEYQEEQSQAEQQELRKTIEQKFETYLSERVDPLAAEWLKLYLQGRSQEAIAQDLNVPIKQVYRLREKVNYHAVRVFAPKSQPELVTEWLGR
;
A
#
# COMPACT_ATOMS: atom_id res chain seq x y z
N MET A 1 -31.82 3.03 -14.67
CA MET A 1 -31.46 3.49 -13.30
C MET A 1 -31.40 2.38 -12.25
N VAL A 2 -31.79 1.13 -12.53
CA VAL A 2 -32.00 0.08 -11.51
C VAL A 2 -30.68 -0.41 -10.88
N PHE A 3 -29.63 -0.60 -11.68
CA PHE A 3 -28.43 -1.30 -11.19
C PHE A 3 -27.53 -0.44 -10.29
N ALA A 4 -27.42 0.86 -10.56
CA ALA A 4 -26.67 1.77 -9.69
C ALA A 4 -27.32 1.88 -8.30
N GLU A 5 -28.65 1.81 -8.25
CA GLU A 5 -29.43 1.82 -7.02
C GLU A 5 -29.26 0.50 -6.23
N GLU A 6 -29.27 -0.65 -6.91
CA GLU A 6 -28.94 -1.96 -6.30
C GLU A 6 -27.53 -1.99 -5.70
N LEU A 7 -26.54 -1.44 -6.41
CA LEU A 7 -25.18 -1.30 -5.90
C LEU A 7 -25.12 -0.36 -4.70
N ALA A 8 -25.86 0.76 -4.75
CA ALA A 8 -25.96 1.68 -3.63
C ALA A 8 -26.55 0.98 -2.40
N ASP A 9 -27.63 0.21 -2.54
CA ASP A 9 -28.24 -0.56 -1.45
C ASP A 9 -27.30 -1.59 -0.84
N ARG A 10 -26.55 -2.33 -1.68
CA ARG A 10 -25.51 -3.25 -1.21
C ARG A 10 -24.50 -2.51 -0.33
N TRP A 11 -24.01 -1.37 -0.80
CA TRP A 11 -23.05 -0.56 -0.05
C TRP A 11 -23.65 0.07 1.21
N ARG A 12 -24.94 0.46 1.21
CA ARG A 12 -25.62 0.94 2.43
C ARG A 12 -25.60 -0.12 3.51
N LEU A 13 -25.96 -1.37 3.17
CA LEU A 13 -25.93 -2.49 4.12
C LEU A 13 -24.52 -2.76 4.64
N GLN A 14 -23.53 -2.78 3.75
CA GLN A 14 -22.14 -3.01 4.12
C GLN A 14 -21.60 -1.90 5.04
N LEU A 15 -21.81 -0.63 4.70
CA LEU A 15 -21.33 0.50 5.50
C LEU A 15 -22.01 0.60 6.87
N GLN A 16 -23.28 0.18 6.99
CA GLN A 16 -23.95 0.08 8.29
C GLN A 16 -23.27 -0.94 9.21
N SER A 17 -22.80 -2.06 8.66
CA SER A 17 -22.06 -3.09 9.39
C SER A 17 -20.64 -2.64 9.73
N ASP A 18 -19.91 -2.12 8.74
CA ASP A 18 -18.48 -1.80 8.87
C ASP A 18 -18.22 -0.52 9.67
N LEU A 19 -19.14 0.45 9.59
CA LEU A 19 -18.99 1.79 10.16
C LEU A 19 -20.22 2.19 11.01
N PRO A 20 -20.58 1.42 12.05
CA PRO A 20 -21.81 1.65 12.82
C PRO A 20 -21.79 2.96 13.61
N LYS A 21 -20.61 3.53 13.86
CA LYS A 21 -20.42 4.80 14.56
C LYS A 21 -20.64 6.03 13.67
N HIS A 22 -20.63 5.85 12.35
CA HIS A 22 -20.78 6.94 11.40
C HIS A 22 -22.25 7.16 11.06
N GLY A 23 -22.64 8.43 10.90
CA GLY A 23 -24.00 8.79 10.53
C GLY A 23 -24.32 8.51 9.06
N ARG A 24 -25.61 8.45 8.74
CA ARG A 24 -26.14 8.21 7.39
C ARG A 24 -25.55 9.14 6.31
N ALA A 25 -25.26 10.39 6.67
CA ALA A 25 -24.64 11.35 5.75
C ALA A 25 -23.25 10.91 5.28
N VAL A 26 -22.42 10.38 6.18
CA VAL A 26 -21.07 9.86 5.85
C VAL A 26 -21.18 8.64 4.95
N HIS A 27 -22.09 7.71 5.26
CA HIS A 27 -22.31 6.53 4.45
C HIS A 27 -22.73 6.91 3.01
N GLU A 28 -23.69 7.82 2.86
CA GLU A 28 -24.16 8.25 1.54
C GLU A 28 -23.05 8.98 0.75
N SER A 29 -22.24 9.81 1.42
CA SER A 29 -21.07 10.44 0.79
C SER A 29 -20.06 9.42 0.25
N ILE A 30 -19.78 8.34 1.01
CA ILE A 30 -18.89 7.26 0.58
C ILE A 30 -19.49 6.52 -0.62
N ILE A 31 -20.80 6.22 -0.59
CA ILE A 31 -21.50 5.54 -1.69
C ILE A 31 -21.43 6.36 -2.98
N GLN A 32 -21.74 7.65 -2.92
CA GLN A 32 -21.67 8.54 -4.08
C GLN A 32 -20.26 8.63 -4.65
N TRP A 33 -19.24 8.63 -3.80
CA TRP A 33 -17.85 8.59 -4.23
C TRP A 33 -17.46 7.26 -4.89
N LEU A 34 -17.89 6.12 -4.35
CA LEU A 34 -17.61 4.80 -4.92
C LEU A 34 -18.27 4.61 -6.29
N LEU A 35 -19.55 4.99 -6.41
CA LEU A 35 -20.29 4.89 -7.66
C LEU A 35 -19.78 5.87 -8.72
N GLY A 36 -19.30 7.04 -8.29
CA GLY A 36 -18.80 8.09 -9.18
C GLY A 36 -19.93 8.95 -9.78
N LYS A 37 -19.52 9.98 -10.53
CA LYS A 37 -20.44 10.96 -11.13
C LYS A 37 -21.42 10.35 -12.14
N ASP A 38 -20.89 9.50 -13.02
CA ASP A 38 -21.68 8.85 -14.07
C ASP A 38 -22.15 7.48 -13.60
N GLN A 39 -23.35 7.44 -13.06
CA GLN A 39 -24.00 6.21 -12.63
C GLN A 39 -24.67 5.45 -13.80
N THR A 40 -24.93 6.13 -14.91
CA THR A 40 -25.54 5.50 -16.09
C THR A 40 -24.58 4.55 -16.81
N ARG A 41 -23.27 4.73 -16.60
CA ARG A 41 -22.23 3.84 -17.16
C ARG A 41 -22.46 2.37 -16.82
N PHE A 42 -23.10 2.04 -15.69
CA PHE A 42 -23.28 0.66 -15.26
C PHE A 42 -24.33 -0.10 -16.09
N GLU A 43 -25.22 0.60 -16.79
CA GLU A 43 -26.33 -0.03 -17.52
C GLU A 43 -25.88 -0.70 -18.83
N GLY A 44 -24.74 -0.27 -19.38
CA GLY A 44 -24.18 -0.81 -20.62
C GLY A 44 -23.03 -1.80 -20.44
N LEU A 45 -22.65 -2.12 -19.20
CA LEU A 45 -21.50 -2.99 -18.93
C LEU A 45 -21.87 -4.47 -19.01
N LEU A 46 -20.97 -5.26 -19.58
CA LEU A 46 -21.05 -6.72 -19.54
C LEU A 46 -20.84 -7.22 -18.10
N SER A 47 -21.35 -8.41 -17.78
CA SER A 47 -21.21 -9.02 -16.45
C SER A 47 -19.76 -9.01 -15.93
N THR A 48 -18.80 -9.34 -16.77
CA THR A 48 -17.37 -9.35 -16.40
C THR A 48 -16.85 -7.95 -16.06
N GLN A 49 -17.27 -6.94 -16.81
CA GLN A 49 -16.89 -5.53 -16.57
C GLN A 49 -17.58 -4.98 -15.30
N LEU A 50 -18.78 -5.45 -15.00
CA LEU A 50 -19.48 -5.13 -13.76
C LEU A 50 -18.76 -5.69 -12.54
N ASP A 51 -18.29 -6.94 -12.61
CA ASP A 51 -17.57 -7.56 -11.50
C ASP A 51 -16.22 -6.89 -11.25
N ILE A 52 -15.51 -6.53 -12.32
CA ILE A 52 -14.31 -5.66 -12.25
C ILE A 52 -14.64 -4.32 -11.59
N ALA A 53 -15.75 -3.68 -11.97
CA ALA A 53 -16.13 -2.40 -11.38
C ALA A 53 -16.43 -2.52 -9.88
N LYS A 54 -17.10 -3.61 -9.46
CA LYS A 54 -17.34 -3.91 -8.04
C LYS A 54 -16.03 -4.12 -7.28
N GLN A 55 -15.10 -4.92 -7.82
CA GLN A 55 -13.78 -5.14 -7.23
C GLN A 55 -13.00 -3.83 -7.06
N ALA A 56 -13.03 -2.96 -8.06
CA ALA A 56 -12.40 -1.65 -7.98
C ALA A 56 -13.03 -0.76 -6.87
N MET A 57 -14.35 -0.81 -6.69
CA MET A 57 -15.03 -0.13 -5.58
C MET A 57 -14.60 -0.71 -4.22
N ASP A 58 -14.58 -2.04 -4.10
CA ASP A 58 -14.17 -2.75 -2.87
C ASP A 58 -12.72 -2.40 -2.49
N TYR A 59 -11.81 -2.37 -3.46
CA TYR A 59 -10.42 -1.99 -3.25
C TYR A 59 -10.29 -0.54 -2.78
N ARG A 60 -10.97 0.38 -3.46
CA ARG A 60 -10.95 1.80 -3.12
C ARG A 60 -11.53 2.06 -1.71
N TYR A 61 -12.61 1.39 -1.36
CA TYR A 61 -13.18 1.44 -0.02
C TYR A 61 -12.21 0.89 1.04
N ARG A 62 -11.54 -0.23 0.76
CA ARG A 62 -10.53 -0.81 1.65
C ARG A 62 -9.40 0.17 1.94
N ILE A 63 -8.88 0.87 0.92
CA ILE A 63 -7.88 1.93 1.10
C ILE A 63 -8.40 3.00 2.06
N LEU A 64 -9.61 3.53 1.81
CA LEU A 64 -10.23 4.54 2.66
C LEU A 64 -10.32 4.09 4.12
N GLN A 65 -10.95 2.94 4.35
CA GLN A 65 -11.23 2.42 5.69
C GLN A 65 -9.95 2.13 6.48
N GLN A 66 -8.97 1.47 5.86
CA GLN A 66 -7.76 1.05 6.55
C GLN A 66 -6.80 2.20 6.85
N ARG A 67 -6.78 3.25 6.02
CA ARG A 67 -5.67 4.21 6.01
C ARG A 67 -6.07 5.65 6.29
N TYR A 68 -7.27 6.06 5.89
CA TYR A 68 -7.60 7.48 5.83
C TYR A 68 -8.82 7.89 6.64
N LEU A 69 -9.83 7.02 6.79
CA LEU A 69 -11.11 7.40 7.39
C LEU A 69 -10.99 7.90 8.84
N GLU A 70 -10.17 7.23 9.66
CA GLU A 70 -9.94 7.58 11.07
C GLU A 70 -8.63 8.34 11.30
N ALA A 71 -7.87 8.60 10.24
CA ALA A 71 -6.55 9.22 10.35
C ALA A 71 -6.65 10.75 10.38
N GLY A 72 -5.94 11.37 11.33
CA GLY A 72 -5.75 12.83 11.32
C GLY A 72 -5.00 13.29 10.05
N PRO A 73 -5.21 14.54 9.57
CA PRO A 73 -4.72 15.01 8.26
C PRO A 73 -3.22 14.81 8.04
N GLU A 74 -2.38 15.15 9.02
CA GLU A 74 -0.93 14.98 8.92
C GLU A 74 -0.52 13.51 8.84
N ARG A 75 -1.16 12.66 9.65
CA ARG A 75 -0.88 11.22 9.68
C ARG A 75 -1.33 10.55 8.38
N ALA A 76 -2.48 10.97 7.87
CA ALA A 76 -3.04 10.52 6.60
C ALA A 76 -2.09 10.85 5.44
N TYR A 77 -1.67 12.12 5.32
CA TYR A 77 -0.74 12.53 4.27
C TYR A 77 0.63 11.85 4.39
N LYS A 78 1.20 11.79 5.60
CA LYS A 78 2.45 11.06 5.83
C LYS A 78 2.33 9.58 5.46
N GLY A 79 1.19 8.96 5.76
CA GLY A 79 0.88 7.59 5.37
C GLY A 79 0.89 7.40 3.85
N LEU A 80 0.24 8.30 3.11
CA LEU A 80 0.25 8.30 1.63
C LEU A 80 1.69 8.36 1.10
N ILE A 81 2.49 9.33 1.56
CA ILE A 81 3.88 9.50 1.11
C ILE A 81 4.71 8.25 1.42
N GLN A 82 4.60 7.71 2.63
CA GLN A 82 5.33 6.50 3.03
C GLN A 82 4.94 5.31 2.14
N ARG A 83 3.65 5.14 1.86
CA ARG A 83 3.14 4.05 1.05
C ARG A 83 3.62 4.14 -0.40
N LEU A 84 3.50 5.30 -1.01
CA LEU A 84 3.92 5.52 -2.39
C LEU A 84 5.45 5.47 -2.52
N SER A 85 6.18 5.85 -1.48
CA SER A 85 7.65 5.68 -1.41
C SER A 85 8.06 4.21 -1.38
N SER A 86 7.29 3.34 -0.69
CA SER A 86 7.64 1.92 -0.57
C SER A 86 7.61 1.19 -1.92
N LEU A 87 6.82 1.68 -2.89
CA LEU A 87 6.80 1.16 -4.26
C LEU A 87 8.16 1.19 -4.94
N PHE A 88 8.97 2.19 -4.62
CA PHE A 88 10.34 2.31 -5.13
C PHE A 88 11.33 1.39 -4.40
N LEU A 89 11.00 0.94 -3.18
CA LEU A 89 11.83 0.00 -2.41
C LEU A 89 11.66 -1.45 -2.86
N ILE A 90 10.55 -1.79 -3.52
CA ILE A 90 10.30 -3.14 -4.06
C ILE A 90 11.27 -3.47 -5.21
N ARG A 91 11.81 -2.45 -5.90
CA ARG A 91 12.72 -2.65 -7.03
C ARG A 91 14.17 -2.67 -6.59
N ASN A 92 14.87 -3.77 -6.87
CA ASN A 92 16.20 -4.04 -6.35
C ASN A 92 17.24 -2.96 -6.72
N LYS A 93 17.22 -2.39 -7.92
CA LYS A 93 18.20 -1.36 -8.28
C LYS A 93 17.90 -0.05 -7.55
N ILE A 94 16.62 0.36 -7.46
CA ILE A 94 16.20 1.59 -6.78
C ILE A 94 16.43 1.47 -5.26
N ARG A 95 16.10 0.33 -4.67
CA ARG A 95 16.38 0.01 -3.26
C ARG A 95 17.86 0.12 -2.94
N THR A 96 18.72 -0.47 -3.78
CA THR A 96 20.18 -0.40 -3.61
C THR A 96 20.67 1.05 -3.71
N TRP A 97 20.08 1.84 -4.60
CA TRP A 97 20.44 3.25 -4.76
C TRP A 97 20.01 4.12 -3.57
N ILE A 98 18.80 3.92 -3.03
CA ILE A 98 18.26 4.62 -1.85
C ILE A 98 19.06 4.25 -0.60
N ALA A 99 19.46 2.97 -0.46
CA ALA A 99 20.22 2.49 0.69
C ALA A 99 21.65 3.07 0.78
N LEU A 100 22.17 3.65 -0.29
CA LEU A 100 23.52 4.22 -0.32
C LEU A 100 23.66 5.52 0.49
N SER A 101 22.59 6.30 0.72
CA SER A 101 22.65 7.45 1.65
C SER A 101 21.29 7.97 2.12
N ARG A 102 21.26 8.58 3.32
CA ARG A 102 20.07 9.25 3.87
C ARG A 102 19.60 10.43 3.00
N ASP A 103 20.52 11.16 2.37
CA ASP A 103 20.18 12.28 1.49
C ASP A 103 19.45 11.82 0.22
N ARG A 104 19.81 10.64 -0.31
CA ARG A 104 19.10 10.03 -1.45
C ARG A 104 17.68 9.62 -1.09
N GLN A 105 17.48 9.09 0.11
CA GLN A 105 16.14 8.78 0.62
C GLN A 105 15.28 10.05 0.78
N ARG A 106 15.84 11.12 1.37
CA ARG A 106 15.14 12.42 1.49
C ARG A 106 14.76 12.97 0.12
N SER A 107 15.68 12.93 -0.83
CA SER A 107 15.42 13.43 -2.19
C SER A 107 14.30 12.68 -2.92
N VAL A 108 14.17 11.36 -2.76
CA VAL A 108 13.04 10.60 -3.34
C VAL A 108 11.71 11.05 -2.75
N ILE A 109 11.66 11.29 -1.43
CA ILE A 109 10.45 11.78 -0.75
C ILE A 109 10.08 13.18 -1.25
N ASP A 110 11.05 14.07 -1.38
CA ASP A 110 10.82 15.44 -1.85
C ASP A 110 10.28 15.44 -3.29
N VAL A 111 10.91 14.67 -4.18
CA VAL A 111 10.42 14.49 -5.57
C VAL A 111 9.03 13.87 -5.59
N LEU A 112 8.75 12.89 -4.73
CA LEU A 112 7.45 12.26 -4.66
C LEU A 112 6.35 13.24 -4.22
N GLN A 113 6.64 14.11 -3.25
CA GLN A 113 5.71 15.16 -2.81
C GLN A 113 5.37 16.10 -3.97
N GLU A 114 6.39 16.53 -4.72
CA GLU A 114 6.22 17.38 -5.91
C GLU A 114 5.38 16.70 -7.00
N VAL A 115 5.64 15.42 -7.27
CA VAL A 115 4.87 14.63 -8.24
C VAL A 115 3.40 14.51 -7.83
N ILE A 116 3.13 14.25 -6.54
CA ILE A 116 1.76 14.17 -6.02
C ILE A 116 1.08 15.54 -6.08
N GLN A 117 1.80 16.61 -5.75
CA GLN A 117 1.27 17.96 -5.84
C GLN A 117 0.94 18.33 -7.29
N GLU A 118 1.83 18.06 -8.24
CA GLU A 118 1.58 18.26 -9.68
C GLU A 118 0.39 17.43 -10.16
N LEU A 119 0.27 16.18 -9.71
CA LEU A 119 -0.85 15.30 -10.03
C LEU A 119 -2.17 15.84 -9.45
N LEU A 120 -2.17 16.32 -8.21
CA LEU A 120 -3.36 16.91 -7.60
C LEU A 120 -3.76 18.22 -8.28
N GLN A 121 -2.84 19.02 -8.81
CA GLN A 121 -3.13 20.34 -9.39
C GLN A 121 -3.41 20.30 -10.90
N ASN A 122 -2.67 19.49 -11.66
CA ASN A 122 -2.62 19.58 -13.11
C ASN A 122 -3.21 18.35 -13.82
N ASP A 123 -3.36 17.21 -13.13
CA ASP A 123 -3.93 16.02 -13.76
C ASP A 123 -5.44 16.17 -13.92
N LYS A 124 -5.91 16.10 -15.18
CA LYS A 124 -7.32 16.28 -15.53
C LYS A 124 -8.23 15.26 -14.85
N TYR A 125 -7.80 14.01 -14.72
CA TYR A 125 -8.59 12.98 -14.07
C TYR A 125 -8.73 13.29 -12.57
N MET A 126 -7.63 13.63 -11.92
CA MET A 126 -7.65 13.96 -10.50
C MET A 126 -8.46 15.22 -10.19
N GLN A 127 -8.34 16.26 -11.01
CA GLN A 127 -9.16 17.46 -10.89
C GLN A 127 -10.66 17.15 -10.99
N GLN A 128 -11.05 16.26 -11.91
CA GLN A 128 -12.44 15.78 -12.00
C GLN A 128 -12.88 14.99 -10.77
N GLN A 129 -12.02 14.12 -10.23
CA GLN A 129 -12.31 13.38 -9.00
C GLN A 129 -12.44 14.31 -7.80
N ILE A 130 -11.54 15.29 -7.63
CA ILE A 130 -11.60 16.27 -6.53
C ILE A 130 -12.90 17.08 -6.62
N ALA A 131 -13.27 17.53 -7.82
CA ALA A 131 -14.52 18.25 -8.03
C ALA A 131 -15.75 17.38 -7.70
N TRP A 132 -15.73 16.09 -8.04
CA TRP A 132 -16.80 15.15 -7.68
C TRP A 132 -16.87 14.89 -6.18
N ILE A 133 -15.74 14.64 -5.52
CA ILE A 133 -15.67 14.41 -4.07
C ILE A 133 -16.20 15.63 -3.30
N ALA A 134 -15.94 16.84 -3.79
CA ALA A 134 -16.49 18.07 -3.21
C ALA A 134 -18.02 18.14 -3.27
N GLN A 135 -18.66 17.43 -4.21
CA GLN A 135 -20.12 17.30 -4.29
C GLN A 135 -20.65 16.17 -3.40
N CYS A 136 -19.85 15.13 -3.14
CA CYS A 136 -20.26 14.01 -2.29
C CYS A 136 -20.41 14.40 -0.81
N THR A 137 -19.63 15.37 -0.31
CA THR A 137 -19.65 15.74 1.12
C THR A 137 -19.25 17.19 1.39
N THR A 138 -19.87 17.78 2.41
CA THR A 138 -19.48 19.09 2.96
C THR A 138 -18.46 18.97 4.09
N ASP A 139 -18.27 17.78 4.67
CA ASP A 139 -17.30 17.55 5.74
C ASP A 139 -15.86 17.60 5.19
N PRO A 140 -15.04 18.58 5.62
CA PRO A 140 -13.67 18.70 5.15
C PRO A 140 -12.78 17.50 5.53
N ARG A 141 -13.05 16.82 6.66
CA ARG A 141 -12.25 15.66 7.08
C ARG A 141 -12.50 14.47 6.16
N LEU A 142 -13.78 14.14 5.95
CA LEU A 142 -14.16 13.08 5.02
C LEU A 142 -13.69 13.40 3.60
N ARG A 143 -13.89 14.64 3.13
CA ARG A 143 -13.41 15.07 1.81
C ARG A 143 -11.92 14.81 1.62
N ASN A 144 -11.09 15.17 2.60
CA ASN A 144 -9.65 14.93 2.54
C ASN A 144 -9.32 13.44 2.51
N ALA A 145 -10.00 12.62 3.33
CA ALA A 145 -9.79 11.18 3.34
C ALA A 145 -10.13 10.53 1.97
N LEU A 146 -11.24 10.96 1.34
CA LEU A 146 -11.65 10.49 0.02
C LEU A 146 -10.65 10.89 -1.08
N VAL A 147 -10.12 12.12 -1.03
CA VAL A 147 -9.08 12.59 -1.97
C VAL A 147 -7.80 11.77 -1.82
N LEU A 148 -7.35 11.52 -0.59
CA LEU A 148 -6.14 10.72 -0.34
C LEU A 148 -6.31 9.28 -0.81
N ALA A 149 -7.44 8.64 -0.50
CA ALA A 149 -7.75 7.29 -0.97
C ALA A 149 -7.79 7.20 -2.51
N THR A 150 -8.39 8.20 -3.16
CA THR A 150 -8.43 8.28 -4.64
C THR A 150 -7.05 8.49 -5.23
N THR A 151 -6.21 9.30 -4.58
CA THR A 151 -4.84 9.57 -5.01
C THR A 151 -3.99 8.31 -4.92
N GLU A 152 -4.07 7.57 -3.81
CA GLU A 152 -3.36 6.30 -3.65
C GLU A 152 -3.78 5.28 -4.72
N GLU A 153 -5.09 5.06 -4.90
CA GLU A 153 -5.61 4.14 -5.91
C GLU A 153 -5.14 4.53 -7.32
N TYR A 154 -5.20 5.83 -7.65
CA TYR A 154 -4.80 6.32 -8.96
C TYR A 154 -3.29 6.15 -9.22
N CYS A 155 -2.45 6.44 -8.23
CA CYS A 155 -1.01 6.26 -8.30
C CYS A 155 -0.59 4.79 -8.50
N LEU A 156 -1.38 3.86 -7.97
CA LEU A 156 -1.15 2.42 -8.05
C LEU A 156 -1.67 1.78 -9.34
N ARG A 157 -2.42 2.51 -10.18
CA ARG A 157 -2.95 1.93 -11.42
C ARG A 157 -1.82 1.44 -12.34
N PRO A 158 -1.89 0.20 -12.83
CA PRO A 158 -0.91 -0.31 -13.76
C PRO A 158 -1.02 0.38 -15.12
N ILE A 159 0.14 0.80 -15.63
CA ILE A 159 0.38 1.24 -17.00
C ILE A 159 1.56 0.41 -17.47
N ARG A 160 1.32 -0.48 -18.45
CA ARG A 160 2.35 -1.42 -18.95
C ARG A 160 3.01 -2.20 -17.81
N ASN A 161 2.18 -2.80 -16.94
CA ASN A 161 2.60 -3.61 -15.78
C ASN A 161 3.41 -2.85 -14.70
N GLN A 162 3.33 -1.52 -14.68
CA GLN A 162 4.00 -0.70 -13.66
C GLN A 162 3.04 0.38 -13.11
N PRO A 163 3.15 0.80 -11.84
CA PRO A 163 2.31 1.88 -11.32
C PRO A 163 2.48 3.17 -12.12
N LEU A 164 1.37 3.86 -12.38
CA LEU A 164 1.36 5.21 -12.96
C LEU A 164 2.36 6.13 -12.26
N LEU A 165 2.47 6.01 -10.94
CA LEU A 165 3.39 6.83 -10.14
C LEU A 165 4.83 6.73 -10.64
N VAL A 166 5.31 5.54 -11.00
CA VAL A 166 6.69 5.33 -11.45
C VAL A 166 6.96 6.12 -12.73
N TYR A 167 6.01 6.10 -13.68
CA TYR A 167 6.08 6.87 -14.91
C TYR A 167 6.10 8.38 -14.64
N ARG A 168 5.20 8.86 -13.77
CA ARG A 168 5.12 10.28 -13.41
C ARG A 168 6.39 10.76 -12.72
N PHE A 169 6.95 9.94 -11.85
CA PHE A 169 8.19 10.21 -11.15
C PHE A 169 9.37 10.37 -12.11
N VAL A 170 9.57 9.45 -13.05
CA VAL A 170 10.64 9.58 -14.06
C VAL A 170 10.44 10.79 -14.97
N ASN A 171 9.21 11.05 -15.40
CA ASN A 171 8.90 12.21 -16.23
C ASN A 171 9.17 13.53 -15.50
N TYR A 172 8.90 13.59 -14.20
CA TYR A 172 9.27 14.74 -13.38
C TYR A 172 10.79 14.92 -13.32
N LEU A 173 11.54 13.86 -13.01
CA LEU A 173 13.00 13.91 -12.93
C LEU A 173 13.64 14.38 -14.25
N ARG A 174 13.18 13.86 -15.40
CA ARG A 174 13.66 14.26 -16.73
C ARG A 174 13.42 15.74 -17.04
N ARG A 175 12.26 16.29 -16.62
CA ARG A 175 11.93 17.70 -16.80
C ARG A 175 12.76 18.60 -15.88
N SER A 176 12.93 18.19 -14.62
CA SER A 176 13.64 18.97 -13.62
C SER A 176 15.14 19.11 -13.93
N GLN A 177 15.78 18.11 -14.55
CA GLN A 177 17.16 18.23 -15.04
C GLN A 177 17.33 19.21 -16.21
N ARG A 178 16.35 19.31 -17.12
CA ARG A 178 16.41 20.26 -18.25
C ARG A 178 16.23 21.72 -17.82
N GLY A 179 15.65 21.95 -16.64
CA GLY A 179 15.39 23.28 -16.07
C GLY A 179 16.52 23.86 -15.21
N GLY A 180 17.68 23.19 -15.09
CA GLY A 180 18.83 23.72 -14.35
C GLY A 180 18.73 23.68 -12.82
N MET A 181 17.77 22.95 -12.24
CA MET A 181 17.71 22.73 -10.79
C MET A 181 18.82 21.76 -10.34
N THR A 182 19.82 22.28 -9.64
CA THR A 182 21.03 21.57 -9.18
C THR A 182 20.83 20.62 -8.00
N GLN A 183 19.60 20.35 -7.56
CA GLN A 183 19.32 19.51 -6.38
C GLN A 183 18.60 18.18 -6.66
N VAL A 184 18.33 17.85 -7.92
CA VAL A 184 17.71 16.56 -8.27
C VAL A 184 18.81 15.52 -8.52
N PRO A 185 18.75 14.31 -7.92
CA PRO A 185 19.85 13.36 -7.95
C PRO A 185 20.33 13.02 -9.35
N ALA A 186 21.66 12.96 -9.45
CA ALA A 186 22.50 12.79 -10.63
C ALA A 186 21.93 11.82 -11.67
N ALA A 187 22.18 12.10 -12.95
CA ALA A 187 21.74 11.35 -14.13
C ALA A 187 21.73 9.81 -13.98
N ASP A 188 22.59 9.24 -13.15
CA ASP A 188 22.62 7.82 -12.77
C ASP A 188 21.30 7.29 -12.20
N PHE A 189 20.57 8.06 -11.37
CA PHE A 189 19.29 7.62 -10.82
C PHE A 189 18.21 7.57 -11.91
N ILE A 190 18.14 8.59 -12.76
CA ILE A 190 17.21 8.59 -13.91
C ILE A 190 17.54 7.44 -14.85
N ARG A 191 18.82 7.18 -15.11
CA ARG A 191 19.25 6.05 -15.95
C ARG A 191 18.81 4.73 -15.33
N LEU A 192 19.07 4.52 -14.04
CA LEU A 192 18.75 3.30 -13.32
C LEU A 192 17.23 3.04 -13.22
N VAL A 193 16.43 4.08 -12.96
CA VAL A 193 14.97 3.96 -12.96
C VAL A 193 14.43 3.77 -14.38
N SER A 194 15.01 4.45 -15.39
CA SER A 194 14.61 4.28 -16.81
C SER A 194 14.97 2.90 -17.36
N GLU A 195 16.13 2.33 -16.99
CA GLU A 195 16.57 0.97 -17.33
C GLU A 195 15.68 -0.11 -16.70
N GLU A 196 15.01 0.17 -15.58
CA GLU A 196 13.97 -0.73 -15.02
C GLU A 196 12.59 -0.53 -15.66
N ILE A 197 12.39 0.51 -16.47
CA ILE A 197 11.12 0.82 -17.13
C ILE A 197 11.07 0.31 -18.58
N ALA A 198 12.20 -0.06 -19.20
CA ALA A 198 12.24 -0.69 -20.52
C ALA A 198 13.28 -1.82 -20.61
N PRO A 199 12.85 -3.04 -20.99
CA PRO A 199 13.30 -3.61 -22.25
C PRO A 199 12.18 -4.41 -22.94
N ASP A 200 11.25 -3.73 -23.63
CA ASP A 200 10.74 -4.24 -24.91
C ASP A 200 9.92 -3.13 -25.60
N ASP A 201 10.52 -2.63 -26.68
CA ASP A 201 9.86 -1.78 -27.66
C ASP A 201 8.93 -2.66 -28.50
N SER A 202 7.62 -2.46 -28.38
CA SER A 202 6.75 -2.56 -29.55
C SER A 202 5.51 -1.69 -29.36
N GLU A 203 5.15 -1.03 -30.45
CA GLU A 203 4.00 -0.17 -30.63
C GLU A 203 2.70 -0.90 -30.23
N GLY A 204 2.24 -0.63 -29.02
CA GLY A 204 0.96 -1.11 -28.51
C GLY A 204 0.19 0.06 -27.94
N SER A 205 -0.88 0.44 -28.63
CA SER A 205 -1.87 1.42 -28.18
C SER A 205 -2.30 1.17 -26.74
N VAL A 206 -2.31 2.27 -25.99
CA VAL A 206 -2.94 2.48 -24.69
C VAL A 206 -4.22 1.64 -24.50
N SER A 207 -4.19 0.64 -23.62
CA SER A 207 -5.40 0.05 -23.02
C SER A 207 -5.60 0.68 -21.65
N LEU A 208 -6.36 1.78 -21.61
CA LEU A 208 -6.74 2.50 -20.39
C LEU A 208 -7.82 1.76 -19.57
N LEU A 209 -8.15 0.51 -19.91
CA LEU A 209 -9.36 -0.18 -19.42
C LEU A 209 -9.20 -1.69 -19.18
N ASP A 210 -8.00 -2.23 -19.04
CA ASP A 210 -7.87 -3.63 -18.60
C ASP A 210 -8.05 -3.71 -17.08
N GLY A 211 -9.31 -3.69 -16.65
CA GLY A 211 -9.65 -3.88 -15.25
C GLY A 211 -9.24 -5.24 -14.68
N GLN A 212 -8.96 -6.23 -15.54
CA GLN A 212 -8.28 -7.47 -15.15
C GLN A 212 -6.80 -7.22 -14.78
N ALA A 213 -6.06 -6.45 -15.59
CA ALA A 213 -4.69 -6.07 -15.25
C ALA A 213 -4.64 -5.22 -13.97
N ILE A 214 -5.67 -4.41 -13.71
CA ILE A 214 -5.84 -3.69 -12.44
C ILE A 214 -6.02 -4.68 -11.28
N ALA A 215 -6.90 -5.69 -11.41
CA ALA A 215 -7.17 -6.67 -10.36
C ALA A 215 -5.95 -7.56 -10.06
N GLU A 216 -5.28 -8.08 -11.09
CA GLU A 216 -4.06 -8.89 -10.95
C GLU A 216 -2.93 -8.08 -10.31
N TYR A 217 -2.72 -6.85 -10.75
CA TYR A 217 -1.71 -5.97 -10.18
C TYR A 217 -2.01 -5.59 -8.72
N GLN A 218 -3.29 -5.39 -8.38
CA GLN A 218 -3.73 -5.13 -7.01
C GLN A 218 -3.51 -6.34 -6.11
N GLU A 219 -3.73 -7.56 -6.62
CA GLU A 219 -3.51 -8.79 -5.88
C GLU A 219 -2.01 -9.01 -5.63
N GLU A 220 -1.17 -8.89 -6.66
CA GLU A 220 0.29 -8.95 -6.54
C GLU A 220 0.85 -7.89 -5.57
N GLN A 221 0.36 -6.65 -5.67
CA GLN A 221 0.71 -5.57 -4.72
C GLN A 221 0.33 -5.94 -3.29
N SER A 222 -0.90 -6.44 -3.07
CA SER A 222 -1.37 -6.78 -1.73
C SER A 222 -0.57 -7.93 -1.11
N GLN A 223 -0.18 -8.93 -1.91
CA GLN A 223 0.68 -10.02 -1.49
C GLN A 223 2.09 -9.54 -1.17
N ALA A 224 2.67 -8.68 -2.02
CA ALA A 224 3.98 -8.09 -1.78
C ALA A 224 3.99 -7.21 -0.51
N GLU A 225 2.94 -6.40 -0.31
CA GLU A 225 2.75 -5.58 0.90
C GLU A 225 2.65 -6.44 2.15
N GLN A 226 1.86 -7.52 2.11
CA GLN A 226 1.76 -8.44 3.25
C GLN A 226 3.09 -9.09 3.57
N GLN A 227 3.87 -9.49 2.54
CA GLN A 227 5.20 -10.05 2.75
C GLN A 227 6.19 -9.02 3.33
N GLU A 228 6.14 -7.77 2.88
CA GLU A 228 7.02 -6.71 3.38
C GLU A 228 6.64 -6.28 4.82
N LEU A 229 5.34 -6.17 5.10
CA LEU A 229 4.83 -5.95 6.45
C LEU A 229 5.25 -7.09 7.38
N ARG A 230 5.16 -8.34 6.90
CA ARG A 230 5.62 -9.50 7.67
C ARG A 230 7.10 -9.38 8.02
N LYS A 231 7.97 -9.18 7.03
CA LYS A 231 9.42 -8.99 7.24
C LYS A 231 9.74 -7.84 8.20
N THR A 232 9.00 -6.73 8.11
CA THR A 232 9.20 -5.57 8.98
C THR A 232 8.86 -5.89 10.44
N ILE A 233 7.76 -6.59 10.67
CA ILE A 233 7.36 -7.01 12.01
C ILE A 233 8.33 -8.08 12.53
N GLU A 234 8.85 -8.96 11.67
CA GLU A 234 9.81 -10.01 12.03
C GLU A 234 11.10 -9.38 12.55
N GLN A 235 11.64 -8.41 11.81
CA GLN A 235 12.83 -7.66 12.22
C GLN A 235 12.62 -6.89 13.53
N LYS A 236 11.46 -6.27 13.72
CA LYS A 236 11.15 -5.57 14.98
C LYS A 236 11.06 -6.55 16.15
N PHE A 237 10.48 -7.72 15.94
CA PHE A 237 10.37 -8.73 16.99
C PHE A 237 11.72 -9.37 17.30
N GLU A 238 12.52 -9.66 16.27
CA GLU A 238 13.91 -10.12 16.42
C GLU A 238 14.74 -9.12 17.23
N THR A 239 14.67 -7.83 16.88
CA THR A 239 15.35 -6.76 17.62
C THR A 239 14.90 -6.72 19.08
N TYR A 240 13.59 -6.82 19.32
CA TYR A 240 13.04 -6.88 20.67
C TYR A 240 13.55 -8.10 21.46
N LEU A 241 13.59 -9.28 20.85
CA LEU A 241 14.08 -10.49 21.51
C LEU A 241 15.56 -10.35 21.87
N SER A 242 16.38 -9.84 20.95
CA SER A 242 17.81 -9.63 21.17
C SER A 242 18.08 -8.62 22.30
N GLU A 243 17.37 -7.50 22.32
CA GLU A 243 17.60 -6.42 23.28
C GLU A 243 16.96 -6.64 24.66
N ARG A 244 15.81 -7.32 24.72
CA ARG A 244 14.96 -7.36 25.93
C ARG A 244 14.75 -8.75 26.51
N VAL A 245 15.07 -9.82 25.78
CA VAL A 245 14.72 -11.18 26.20
C VAL A 245 15.96 -12.06 26.31
N ASP A 246 16.61 -12.33 25.18
CA ASP A 246 17.80 -13.17 25.04
C ASP A 246 18.27 -13.10 23.57
N PRO A 247 19.55 -12.80 23.30
CA PRO A 247 20.12 -12.92 21.94
C PRO A 247 19.88 -14.29 21.30
N LEU A 248 19.92 -15.36 22.10
CA LEU A 248 19.69 -16.72 21.61
C LEU A 248 18.22 -16.95 21.17
N ALA A 249 17.28 -16.19 21.74
CA ALA A 249 15.87 -16.25 21.35
C ALA A 249 15.63 -15.61 19.97
N ALA A 250 16.41 -14.59 19.62
CA ALA A 250 16.38 -13.99 18.28
C ALA A 250 16.92 -14.96 17.21
N GLU A 251 18.00 -15.68 17.51
CA GLU A 251 18.54 -16.70 16.61
C GLU A 251 17.59 -17.91 16.46
N TRP A 252 16.98 -18.35 17.56
CA TRP A 252 15.93 -19.37 17.53
C TRP A 252 14.78 -18.98 16.61
N LEU A 253 14.29 -17.73 16.71
CA LEU A 253 13.19 -17.23 15.89
C LEU A 253 13.53 -17.29 14.39
N LYS A 254 14.76 -16.90 14.00
CA LYS A 254 15.21 -16.97 12.59
C LYS A 254 15.14 -18.37 12.03
N LEU A 255 15.67 -19.34 12.77
CA LEU A 255 15.71 -20.74 12.32
C LEU A 255 14.31 -21.36 12.31
N TYR A 256 13.45 -21.00 13.26
CA TYR A 256 12.05 -21.42 13.30
C TYR A 256 11.25 -20.89 12.10
N LEU A 257 11.42 -19.60 11.75
CA LEU A 257 10.75 -19.00 10.58
C LEU A 257 11.24 -19.58 9.24
N GLN A 258 12.42 -20.19 9.20
CA GLN A 258 12.91 -20.97 8.04
C GLN A 258 12.28 -22.37 7.95
N GLY A 259 11.40 -22.75 8.89
CA GLY A 259 10.74 -24.05 8.92
C GLY A 259 11.59 -25.17 9.54
N ARG A 260 12.66 -24.86 10.27
CA ARG A 260 13.49 -25.89 10.93
C ARG A 260 12.77 -26.48 12.15
N SER A 261 12.94 -27.79 12.36
CA SER A 261 12.44 -28.48 13.56
C SER A 261 13.24 -28.08 14.81
N GLN A 262 12.69 -28.31 16.00
CA GLN A 262 13.37 -27.98 17.26
C GLN A 262 14.68 -28.76 17.43
N GLU A 263 14.74 -29.98 16.89
CA GLU A 263 15.91 -30.84 16.86
C GLU A 263 17.00 -30.26 15.96
N ALA A 264 16.65 -29.76 14.77
CA ALA A 264 17.58 -29.10 13.87
C ALA A 264 18.10 -27.79 14.46
N ILE A 265 17.23 -27.01 15.10
CA ILE A 265 17.61 -25.76 15.78
C ILE A 265 18.58 -26.04 16.94
N ALA A 266 18.35 -27.11 17.72
CA ALA A 266 19.26 -27.50 18.81
C ALA A 266 20.67 -27.83 18.30
N GLN A 267 20.76 -28.49 17.14
CA GLN A 267 22.03 -28.80 16.49
C GLN A 267 22.71 -27.54 15.95
N ASP A 268 21.97 -26.66 15.26
CA ASP A 268 22.52 -25.42 14.69
C ASP A 268 23.04 -24.45 15.73
N LEU A 269 22.28 -24.28 16.82
CA LEU A 269 22.64 -23.38 17.93
C LEU A 269 23.59 -24.03 18.93
N ASN A 270 23.94 -25.31 18.73
CA ASN A 270 24.76 -26.12 19.64
C ASN A 270 24.29 -26.03 21.11
N VAL A 271 22.97 -26.12 21.32
CA VAL A 271 22.35 -26.08 22.66
C VAL A 271 21.52 -27.32 22.94
N PRO A 272 21.37 -27.73 24.22
CA PRO A 272 20.54 -28.86 24.57
C PRO A 272 19.09 -28.69 24.10
N ILE A 273 18.48 -29.75 23.59
CA ILE A 273 17.08 -29.73 23.11
C ILE A 273 16.10 -29.17 24.15
N LYS A 274 16.32 -29.47 25.45
CA LYS A 274 15.49 -28.92 26.55
C LYS A 274 15.54 -27.39 26.62
N GLN A 275 16.67 -26.79 26.27
CA GLN A 275 16.85 -25.34 26.24
C GLN A 275 16.13 -24.72 25.03
N VAL A 276 16.10 -25.42 23.90
CA VAL A 276 15.33 -25.02 22.72
C VAL A 276 13.82 -24.99 23.00
N TYR A 277 13.27 -25.99 23.68
CA TYR A 277 11.86 -25.98 24.09
C TYR A 277 11.54 -24.83 25.06
N ARG A 278 12.45 -24.50 25.99
CA ARG A 278 12.31 -23.32 26.87
C ARG A 278 12.36 -22.01 26.09
N LEU A 279 13.23 -21.91 25.08
CA LEU A 279 13.28 -20.75 24.18
C LEU A 279 11.99 -20.60 23.39
N ARG A 280 11.44 -21.70 22.86
CA ARG A 280 10.13 -21.71 22.21
C ARG A 280 9.04 -21.14 23.11
N GLU A 281 8.92 -21.64 24.34
CA GLU A 281 7.91 -21.15 25.30
C GLU A 281 8.11 -19.66 25.64
N LYS A 282 9.36 -19.25 25.89
CA LYS A 282 9.72 -17.87 26.21
C LYS A 282 9.39 -16.93 25.04
N VAL A 283 9.80 -17.27 23.82
CA VAL A 283 9.50 -16.51 22.60
C VAL A 283 7.99 -16.42 22.38
N ASN A 284 7.26 -17.53 22.54
CA ASN A 284 5.81 -17.55 22.35
C ASN A 284 5.07 -16.67 23.37
N TYR A 285 5.50 -16.70 24.64
CA TYR A 285 4.98 -15.80 25.67
C TYR A 285 5.20 -14.33 25.29
N HIS A 286 6.43 -13.96 24.91
CA HIS A 286 6.76 -12.58 24.55
C HIS A 286 6.03 -12.12 23.29
N ALA A 287 5.86 -13.00 22.31
CA ALA A 287 5.11 -12.70 21.10
C ALA A 287 3.63 -12.42 21.40
N VAL A 288 2.93 -13.32 22.10
CA VAL A 288 1.49 -13.23 22.32
C VAL A 288 1.11 -12.22 23.42
N ARG A 289 1.87 -12.18 24.53
CA ARG A 289 1.50 -11.39 25.71
C ARG A 289 2.11 -9.99 25.73
N VAL A 290 3.26 -9.78 25.07
CA VAL A 290 4.01 -8.53 25.20
C VAL A 290 4.09 -7.75 23.89
N PHE A 291 4.30 -8.45 22.77
CA PHE A 291 4.54 -7.83 21.46
C PHE A 291 3.26 -7.65 20.62
N ALA A 292 2.43 -8.70 20.50
CA ALA A 292 1.18 -8.68 19.74
C ALA A 292 0.19 -7.56 20.15
N PRO A 293 0.00 -7.24 21.46
CA PRO A 293 -0.89 -6.14 21.87
C PRO A 293 -0.41 -4.75 21.41
N LYS A 294 0.87 -4.61 21.05
CA LYS A 294 1.50 -3.33 20.67
C LYS A 294 1.75 -3.19 19.16
N SER A 295 1.76 -4.30 18.41
CA SER A 295 2.31 -4.33 17.04
C SER A 295 1.47 -5.13 16.01
N GLN A 296 0.13 -5.03 16.08
CA GLN A 296 -0.86 -5.77 15.27
C GLN A 296 -0.98 -7.27 15.66
N PRO A 297 -2.04 -7.67 16.40
CA PRO A 297 -2.12 -8.98 17.04
C PRO A 297 -2.40 -10.17 16.08
N GLU A 298 -3.02 -9.93 14.93
CA GLU A 298 -3.42 -11.01 14.01
C GLU A 298 -2.21 -11.66 13.31
N LEU A 299 -1.25 -10.85 12.83
CA LEU A 299 -0.05 -11.33 12.11
C LEU A 299 0.91 -12.13 13.00
N VAL A 300 1.08 -11.71 14.27
CA VAL A 300 1.96 -12.39 15.23
C VAL A 300 1.39 -13.76 15.63
N THR A 301 0.05 -13.87 15.66
CA THR A 301 -0.64 -15.13 15.98
C THR A 301 -0.53 -16.14 14.84
N GLU A 302 -0.45 -15.67 13.59
CA GLU A 302 -0.32 -16.52 12.40
C GLU A 302 1.09 -17.14 12.26
N TRP A 303 2.15 -16.40 12.64
CA TRP A 303 3.54 -16.90 12.57
C TRP A 303 3.86 -18.01 13.55
N LEU A 304 3.22 -17.97 14.71
CA LEU A 304 3.43 -18.91 15.80
C LEU A 304 2.36 -19.99 15.80
N GLY A 305 1.83 -20.30 14.60
CA GLY A 305 0.77 -21.26 14.35
C GLY A 305 0.75 -22.39 15.38
N ARG A 306 -0.43 -22.54 16.00
CA ARG A 306 -0.82 -23.54 17.01
C ARG A 306 0.12 -24.75 17.11
#